data_AF-A0A350Q6P5-F1
#
_entry.id   AF-A0A350Q6P5-F1
#
_cell.length_a   1.000
_cell.length_b   1.000
_cell.length_c   1.000
_cell.angle_alpha   90.00
_cell.angle_beta   90.00
_cell.angle_gamma   90.00
#
_symmetry.space_group_name_H-M   'P 1'
#
loop_
_entity.id
_entity.type
_entity.pdbx_description
1 polymer ?
#
loop_
_entity_poly.entity_id
_entity_poly.type
_entity_poly.pdbx_seq_one_letter_code
_entity_poly.pdbx_strand_id
1 'polypeptide(L)'
;MNAVRIWSQRTVRVLAFVAAAGIVLAGDAAAQDVRQAGIDEATSEATYYGAVQNVLTRNCVGCHSANAAALGGITPPMELTSYEEARRWSSRIATAVKNNYMPPWDADVQHQGTFKDERYLSDEDKQILISWAEAGAPMGDPSEAEAVVSSADVVTRTAEVAPDGSLWRAGVPDVTFGFQEPVLVCEEVEDWQPRLPMQVVDGEIAEPRWIRSMEINTGPSVHHTVSSHLGVGVPGRGPFEFPEGWGILLTEDPYVSISMHYHKEAGPGTAVLDDTRGGMKFY
;
A
#
# COMPACT_ATOMS: atom_id res chain seq x y z
N MET A 1 -41.24 30.57 43.47
CA MET A 1 -40.78 31.96 43.71
C MET A 1 -39.76 32.25 42.62
N ASN A 2 -40.20 32.87 41.52
CA ASN A 2 -40.20 34.32 41.28
C ASN A 2 -38.77 34.90 41.28
N ALA A 3 -38.30 35.72 40.35
CA ALA A 3 -38.79 36.25 39.08
C ALA A 3 -37.67 37.19 38.53
N VAL A 4 -37.71 37.50 37.23
CA VAL A 4 -37.42 38.84 36.62
C VAL A 4 -35.93 39.31 36.60
N ARG A 5 -35.24 39.37 35.44
CA ARG A 5 -35.29 40.25 34.22
C ARG A 5 -34.75 41.70 34.40
N ILE A 6 -34.29 42.24 33.25
CA ILE A 6 -34.17 43.66 32.79
C ILE A 6 -32.73 44.23 32.89
N TRP A 7 -32.08 44.90 31.92
CA TRP A 7 -32.26 45.36 30.52
C TRP A 7 -30.83 45.62 29.95
N SER A 8 -30.52 45.88 28.67
CA SER A 8 -31.15 46.84 27.77
C SER A 8 -30.84 46.56 26.29
N GLN A 9 -31.81 46.87 25.43
CA GLN A 9 -31.72 46.87 23.99
C GLN A 9 -30.96 48.10 23.46
N ARG A 10 -30.24 47.92 22.35
CA ARG A 10 -30.03 48.97 21.36
C ARG A 10 -30.50 48.47 19.99
N THR A 11 -31.59 49.06 19.54
CA THR A 11 -32.11 49.07 18.18
C THR A 11 -31.05 49.52 17.18
N VAL A 12 -30.86 48.77 16.09
CA VAL A 12 -30.55 49.37 14.78
C VAL A 12 -31.39 48.68 13.69
N ARG A 13 -32.00 49.57 12.90
CA ARG A 13 -32.98 49.45 11.83
C ARG A 13 -32.79 48.30 10.83
N VAL A 14 -33.94 47.68 10.52
CA VAL A 14 -34.21 46.97 9.26
C VAL A 14 -34.07 47.95 8.10
N LEU A 15 -33.16 47.64 7.17
CA LEU A 15 -33.21 48.15 5.80
C LEU A 15 -33.56 46.95 4.92
N ALA A 16 -34.75 47.01 4.33
CA ALA A 16 -35.17 46.12 3.27
C ALA A 16 -34.30 46.42 2.03
N PHE A 17 -33.52 45.42 1.60
CA PHE A 17 -33.06 45.32 0.21
C PHE A 17 -33.78 44.14 -0.41
N VAL A 18 -34.90 44.43 -1.07
CA VAL A 18 -35.37 43.62 -2.20
C VAL A 18 -34.50 44.05 -3.38
N ALA A 19 -33.52 43.24 -3.74
CA ALA A 19 -32.82 43.32 -5.01
C ALA A 19 -32.56 41.89 -5.50
N ALA A 20 -32.95 41.64 -6.74
CA ALA A 20 -33.02 40.34 -7.38
C ALA A 20 -31.70 39.55 -7.34
N ALA A 21 -31.75 38.32 -6.83
CA ALA A 21 -30.79 37.27 -7.17
C ALA A 21 -31.51 36.23 -8.03
N GLY A 22 -31.92 36.66 -9.22
CA GLY A 22 -32.13 35.75 -10.33
C GLY A 22 -30.78 35.44 -10.98
N ILE A 23 -30.51 34.16 -11.19
CA ILE A 23 -29.51 33.62 -12.11
C ILE A 23 -28.03 33.70 -11.63
N VAL A 24 -27.62 32.76 -10.77
CA VAL A 24 -26.25 32.19 -10.76
C VAL A 24 -26.28 30.68 -10.44
N LEU A 25 -27.22 29.93 -11.03
CA LEU A 25 -27.22 28.45 -10.93
C LEU A 25 -27.00 27.74 -12.27
N ALA A 26 -26.83 28.48 -13.36
CA ALA A 26 -26.58 27.89 -14.68
C ALA A 26 -25.09 27.64 -14.98
N GLY A 27 -24.18 28.30 -14.25
CA GLY A 27 -22.73 28.20 -14.48
C GLY A 27 -22.11 26.91 -13.93
N ASP A 28 -22.51 26.48 -12.74
CA ASP A 28 -21.96 25.28 -12.09
C ASP A 28 -22.48 23.99 -12.73
N ALA A 29 -23.76 23.93 -13.09
CA ALA A 29 -24.33 22.74 -13.72
C ALA A 29 -23.72 22.48 -15.11
N ALA A 30 -23.56 23.52 -15.94
CA ALA A 30 -22.94 23.38 -17.25
C ALA A 30 -21.42 23.09 -17.16
N ALA A 31 -20.72 23.61 -16.15
CA ALA A 31 -19.32 23.29 -15.92
C ALA A 31 -19.12 21.86 -15.39
N GLN A 32 -20.05 21.34 -14.58
CA GLN A 32 -20.08 19.95 -14.17
C GLN A 32 -20.45 19.03 -15.33
N ASP A 33 -21.38 19.41 -16.20
CA ASP A 33 -21.82 18.62 -17.36
C ASP A 33 -20.72 18.53 -18.43
N VAL A 34 -19.96 19.62 -18.66
CA VAL A 34 -18.78 19.61 -19.55
C VAL A 34 -17.61 18.82 -18.96
N ARG A 35 -17.41 18.88 -17.63
CA ARG A 35 -16.42 18.02 -16.96
C ARG A 35 -16.82 16.55 -17.04
N GLN A 36 -18.08 16.24 -16.78
CA GLN A 36 -18.62 14.88 -16.86
C GLN A 36 -18.53 14.33 -18.28
N ALA A 37 -18.89 15.12 -19.30
CA ALA A 37 -18.77 14.72 -20.71
C ALA A 37 -17.31 14.49 -21.13
N GLY A 38 -16.37 15.32 -20.66
CA GLY A 38 -14.94 15.12 -20.90
C GLY A 38 -14.37 13.87 -20.21
N ILE A 39 -14.88 13.53 -19.02
CA ILE A 39 -14.55 12.28 -18.33
C ILE A 39 -15.18 11.08 -19.06
N ASP A 40 -16.42 11.20 -19.54
CA ASP A 40 -17.11 10.15 -20.28
C ASP A 40 -16.42 9.85 -21.63
N GLU A 41 -15.92 10.87 -22.34
CA GLU A 41 -15.16 10.71 -23.59
C GLU A 41 -13.79 10.05 -23.31
N ALA A 42 -13.04 10.54 -22.33
CA ALA A 42 -11.75 9.98 -21.93
C ALA A 42 -11.84 8.55 -21.35
N THR A 43 -12.98 8.18 -20.75
CA THR A 43 -13.20 6.82 -20.22
C THR A 43 -13.73 5.85 -21.27
N SER A 44 -14.45 6.33 -22.30
CA SER A 44 -14.93 5.48 -23.41
C SER A 44 -13.82 5.03 -24.37
N GLU A 45 -12.68 5.75 -24.38
CA GLU A 45 -11.49 5.43 -25.18
C GLU A 45 -10.28 4.98 -24.34
N ALA A 46 -10.46 4.72 -23.03
CA ALA A 46 -9.35 4.31 -22.18
C ALA A 46 -8.69 3.03 -22.73
N THR A 47 -7.38 3.09 -22.99
CA THR A 47 -6.57 1.95 -23.44
C THR A 47 -5.50 1.61 -22.42
N TYR A 48 -4.94 0.39 -22.51
CA TYR A 48 -3.86 -0.04 -21.62
C TYR A 48 -2.68 0.92 -21.68
N TYR A 49 -2.07 1.12 -22.85
CA TYR A 49 -0.92 2.02 -23.00
C TYR A 49 -1.25 3.53 -22.97
N GLY A 50 -2.50 3.89 -22.68
CA GLY A 50 -2.93 5.26 -22.40
C GLY A 50 -3.24 5.44 -20.91
N ALA A 51 -4.47 5.87 -20.61
CA ALA A 51 -4.89 6.23 -19.25
C ALA A 51 -4.77 5.08 -18.23
N VAL A 52 -5.01 3.83 -18.64
CA VAL A 52 -5.05 2.68 -17.71
C VAL A 52 -3.67 2.38 -17.14
N GLN A 53 -2.62 2.40 -17.96
CA GLN A 53 -1.25 2.18 -17.51
C GLN A 53 -0.84 3.21 -16.47
N ASN A 54 -1.24 4.48 -16.64
CA ASN A 54 -0.96 5.53 -15.66
C ASN A 54 -1.65 5.23 -14.31
N VAL A 55 -2.94 4.88 -14.31
CA VAL A 55 -3.69 4.51 -13.10
C VAL A 55 -3.09 3.28 -12.41
N LEU A 56 -2.80 2.22 -13.16
CA LEU A 56 -2.21 0.99 -12.62
C LEU A 56 -0.82 1.26 -12.03
N THR A 57 0.01 2.03 -12.72
CA THR A 57 1.36 2.39 -12.25
C THR A 57 1.32 3.15 -10.93
N ARG A 58 0.44 4.16 -10.82
CA ARG A 58 0.34 5.00 -9.61
C ARG A 58 -0.25 4.26 -8.42
N ASN A 59 -1.25 3.41 -8.63
CA ASN A 59 -2.08 2.88 -7.54
C ASN A 59 -1.93 1.39 -7.28
N CYS A 60 -1.46 0.60 -8.25
CA CYS A 60 -1.53 -0.86 -8.20
C CYS A 60 -0.16 -1.55 -8.27
N VAL A 61 0.74 -1.08 -9.15
CA VAL A 61 2.03 -1.75 -9.43
C VAL A 61 2.94 -1.86 -8.21
N GLY A 62 2.83 -0.94 -7.24
CA GLY A 62 3.58 -1.01 -5.98
C GLY A 62 3.38 -2.33 -5.22
N CYS A 63 2.18 -2.91 -5.27
CA CYS A 63 1.88 -4.22 -4.69
C CYS A 63 1.70 -5.33 -5.73
N HIS A 64 1.40 -4.99 -6.99
CA HIS A 64 1.16 -5.92 -8.10
C HIS A 64 2.33 -5.90 -9.12
N SER A 65 3.54 -6.14 -8.63
CA SER A 65 4.74 -6.32 -9.45
C SER A 65 5.47 -7.59 -9.04
N ALA A 66 6.37 -8.09 -9.90
CA ALA A 66 7.21 -9.26 -9.62
C ALA A 66 7.97 -9.16 -8.28
N ASN A 67 8.33 -7.94 -7.86
CA ASN A 67 9.15 -7.70 -6.69
C ASN A 67 8.35 -7.42 -5.41
N ALA A 68 7.01 -7.38 -5.47
CA ALA A 68 6.19 -7.10 -4.28
C ALA A 68 6.35 -8.17 -3.19
N ALA A 69 6.64 -9.42 -3.57
CA ALA A 69 6.94 -10.50 -2.63
C ALA A 69 8.23 -10.23 -1.83
N ALA A 70 9.22 -9.60 -2.47
CA ALA A 70 10.44 -9.15 -1.80
C ALA A 70 10.23 -7.86 -0.98
N LEU A 71 9.06 -7.22 -1.05
CA LEU A 71 8.73 -6.00 -0.31
C LEU A 71 7.66 -6.28 0.75
N GLY A 72 8.11 -6.79 1.90
CA GLY A 72 7.23 -7.06 3.04
C GLY A 72 6.27 -8.21 2.78
N GLY A 73 6.68 -9.22 2.02
CA GLY A 73 5.96 -10.48 1.83
C GLY A 73 4.57 -10.40 1.21
N ILE A 74 4.27 -9.35 0.43
CA ILE A 74 3.03 -9.31 -0.35
C ILE A 74 3.21 -10.23 -1.55
N THR A 75 2.46 -11.33 -1.59
CA THR A 75 2.39 -12.16 -2.80
C THR A 75 1.11 -11.82 -3.58
N PRO A 76 1.15 -10.89 -4.55
CA PRO A 76 -0.02 -10.64 -5.37
C PRO A 76 -0.31 -11.87 -6.25
N PRO A 77 -1.57 -12.19 -6.54
CA PRO A 77 -1.90 -13.29 -7.44
C PRO A 77 -1.56 -12.99 -8.90
N MET A 78 -1.26 -11.73 -9.23
CA MET A 78 -0.87 -11.29 -10.57
C MET A 78 -0.01 -10.03 -10.56
N GLU A 79 0.80 -9.89 -11.61
CA GLU A 79 1.55 -8.68 -11.94
C GLU A 79 0.73 -7.80 -12.89
N LEU A 80 0.76 -6.48 -12.69
CA LEU A 80 0.00 -5.52 -13.51
C LEU A 80 0.90 -4.63 -14.39
N THR A 81 2.15 -5.05 -14.57
CA THR A 81 3.20 -4.33 -15.33
C THR A 81 3.21 -4.66 -16.82
N SER A 82 2.36 -5.57 -17.30
CA SER A 82 2.20 -5.90 -18.72
C SER A 82 0.74 -5.90 -19.16
N TYR A 83 0.51 -5.61 -20.44
CA TYR A 83 -0.83 -5.62 -21.03
C TYR A 83 -1.46 -7.00 -20.94
N GLU A 84 -0.70 -8.05 -21.25
CA GLU A 84 -1.20 -9.41 -21.37
C GLU A 84 -1.77 -9.90 -20.03
N GLU A 85 -1.08 -9.61 -18.93
CA GLU A 85 -1.54 -9.98 -17.59
C GLU A 85 -2.68 -9.07 -17.15
N ALA A 86 -2.56 -7.75 -17.27
CA ALA A 86 -3.64 -6.83 -16.91
C ALA A 86 -4.95 -7.13 -17.67
N ARG A 87 -4.87 -7.43 -18.97
CA ARG A 87 -6.03 -7.81 -19.79
C ARG A 87 -6.69 -9.10 -19.29
N ARG A 88 -5.90 -10.12 -18.94
CA ARG A 88 -6.40 -11.39 -18.39
C ARG A 88 -7.22 -11.16 -17.11
N TRP A 89 -6.79 -10.19 -16.29
CA TRP A 89 -7.42 -9.87 -15.00
C TRP A 89 -8.40 -8.69 -15.06
N SER A 90 -8.60 -8.05 -16.21
CA SER A 90 -9.39 -6.81 -16.38
C SER A 90 -10.77 -6.83 -15.70
N SER A 91 -11.55 -7.90 -15.89
CA SER A 91 -12.87 -8.05 -15.25
C SER A 91 -12.80 -8.13 -13.71
N ARG A 92 -11.76 -8.79 -13.18
CA ARG A 92 -11.50 -8.86 -11.74
C ARG A 92 -10.99 -7.54 -11.19
N ILE A 93 -10.14 -6.82 -11.93
CA ILE A 93 -9.69 -5.47 -11.59
C ILE A 93 -10.91 -4.55 -11.45
N ALA A 94 -11.78 -4.49 -12.47
CA ALA A 94 -12.99 -3.68 -12.44
C ALA A 94 -13.90 -4.03 -11.27
N THR A 95 -14.11 -5.31 -10.99
CA THR A 95 -14.92 -5.76 -9.83
C THR A 95 -14.30 -5.33 -8.51
N ALA A 96 -12.99 -5.48 -8.35
CA ALA A 96 -12.27 -5.14 -7.13
C ALA A 96 -12.31 -3.64 -6.84
N VAL A 97 -12.11 -2.79 -7.85
CA VAL A 97 -12.16 -1.33 -7.66
C VAL A 97 -13.59 -0.83 -7.48
N LYS A 98 -14.57 -1.42 -8.18
CA LYS A 98 -16.00 -1.06 -8.05
C LYS A 98 -16.54 -1.31 -6.65
N ASN A 99 -16.07 -2.38 -6.00
CA ASN A 99 -16.50 -2.74 -4.65
C ASN A 99 -15.60 -2.16 -3.55
N ASN A 100 -14.65 -1.28 -3.89
CA ASN A 100 -13.63 -0.76 -2.98
C ASN A 100 -12.83 -1.85 -2.24
N TYR A 101 -12.71 -3.04 -2.84
CA TYR A 101 -11.83 -4.09 -2.33
C TYR A 101 -10.36 -3.77 -2.63
N MET A 102 -10.11 -3.08 -3.74
CA MET A 102 -8.78 -2.61 -4.12
C MET A 102 -8.76 -1.10 -4.37
N PRO A 103 -7.65 -0.43 -4.00
CA PRO A 103 -6.56 -0.96 -3.17
C PRO A 103 -7.05 -1.22 -1.71
N PRO A 104 -6.37 -2.09 -0.95
CA PRO A 104 -6.81 -2.42 0.41
C PRO A 104 -6.66 -1.19 1.32
N TRP A 105 -7.80 -0.71 1.83
CA TRP A 105 -7.85 0.44 2.74
C TRP A 105 -9.12 0.39 3.59
N ASP A 106 -8.97 0.06 4.88
CA ASP A 106 -10.11 -0.17 5.77
C ASP A 106 -10.68 1.12 6.39
N ALA A 107 -9.99 2.26 6.26
CA ALA A 107 -10.47 3.48 6.88
C ALA A 107 -11.68 4.04 6.11
N ASP A 108 -12.74 4.35 6.85
CA ASP A 108 -13.95 4.95 6.29
C ASP A 108 -13.63 6.29 5.60
N VAL A 109 -14.29 6.55 4.46
CA VAL A 109 -14.09 7.75 3.63
C VAL A 109 -14.28 9.05 4.40
N GLN A 110 -15.05 9.06 5.51
CA GLN A 110 -15.19 10.23 6.36
C GLN A 110 -13.85 10.72 6.97
N HIS A 111 -12.83 9.88 6.98
CA HIS A 111 -11.50 10.19 7.49
C HIS A 111 -10.48 10.53 6.39
N GLN A 112 -10.90 10.63 5.14
CA GLN A 112 -10.01 10.99 4.04
C GLN A 112 -9.27 12.31 4.31
N GLY A 113 -7.96 12.33 4.07
CA GLY A 113 -7.03 13.41 4.36
C GLY A 113 -6.52 13.46 5.81
N THR A 114 -6.81 12.44 6.63
CA THR A 114 -6.40 12.40 8.05
C THR A 114 -5.15 11.56 8.26
N PHE A 115 -5.02 10.45 7.53
CA PHE A 115 -3.94 9.50 7.74
C PHE A 115 -2.77 9.78 6.80
N LYS A 116 -1.58 9.35 7.20
CA LYS A 116 -0.44 9.24 6.27
C LYS A 116 -0.65 8.04 5.36
N ASP A 117 -0.17 8.15 4.12
CA ASP A 117 -0.14 7.05 3.14
C ASP A 117 -1.52 6.44 2.82
N GLU A 118 -2.55 7.29 2.76
CA GLU A 118 -3.91 6.90 2.37
C GLU A 118 -3.93 6.29 0.97
N ARG A 119 -4.71 5.22 0.81
CA ARG A 119 -4.83 4.47 -0.44
C ARG A 119 -6.21 4.62 -1.07
N TYR A 120 -6.82 5.79 -1.00
CA TYR A 120 -8.08 6.01 -1.74
C TYR A 120 -7.81 6.07 -3.25
N LEU A 121 -8.60 5.34 -4.02
CA LEU A 121 -8.66 5.51 -5.47
C LEU A 121 -9.72 6.56 -5.80
N SER A 122 -9.36 7.55 -6.62
CA SER A 122 -10.32 8.58 -7.08
C SER A 122 -11.44 7.95 -7.91
N ASP A 123 -12.60 8.60 -7.95
CA ASP A 123 -13.72 8.12 -8.76
C ASP A 123 -13.38 8.11 -10.25
N GLU A 124 -12.55 9.06 -10.70
CA GLU A 124 -12.00 9.11 -12.06
C GLU A 124 -11.11 7.90 -12.36
N ASP A 125 -10.14 7.59 -11.48
CA ASP A 125 -9.25 6.44 -11.65
C ASP A 125 -10.05 5.12 -11.64
N LYS A 126 -11.08 5.00 -10.78
CA LYS A 126 -12.00 3.86 -10.80
C LYS A 126 -12.72 3.73 -12.14
N GLN A 127 -13.29 4.83 -12.64
CA GLN A 127 -14.07 4.81 -13.87
C GLN A 127 -13.21 4.45 -15.08
N ILE A 128 -11.96 4.93 -15.15
CA ILE A 128 -11.00 4.55 -16.20
C ILE A 128 -10.80 3.03 -16.24
N LEU A 129 -10.55 2.41 -15.08
CA LEU A 129 -10.33 0.96 -15.00
C LEU A 129 -11.60 0.15 -15.32
N ILE A 130 -12.76 0.61 -14.85
CA ILE A 130 -14.05 -0.06 -15.07
C ILE A 130 -14.41 0.02 -16.57
N SER A 131 -14.42 1.23 -17.16
CA SER A 131 -14.78 1.42 -18.56
C SER A 131 -13.83 0.67 -19.49
N TRP A 132 -12.52 0.67 -19.22
CA TRP A 132 -11.55 -0.11 -20.00
C TRP A 132 -11.87 -1.60 -19.99
N ALA A 133 -12.17 -2.17 -18.81
CA ALA A 133 -12.54 -3.58 -18.70
C ALA A 133 -13.86 -3.90 -19.42
N GLU A 134 -14.87 -3.04 -19.29
CA GLU A 134 -16.18 -3.18 -19.95
C GLU A 134 -16.07 -3.06 -21.48
N ALA A 135 -15.13 -2.25 -21.98
CA ALA A 135 -14.81 -2.13 -23.40
C ALA A 135 -13.99 -3.31 -23.97
N GLY A 136 -13.71 -4.35 -23.17
CA GLY A 136 -12.95 -5.53 -23.60
C GLY A 136 -11.44 -5.39 -23.48
N ALA A 137 -10.97 -4.46 -22.64
CA ALA A 137 -9.58 -4.19 -22.34
C ALA A 137 -8.72 -3.89 -23.59
N PRO A 138 -9.05 -2.84 -24.37
CA PRO A 138 -8.27 -2.46 -25.54
C PRO A 138 -6.81 -2.12 -25.16
N MET A 139 -5.87 -2.57 -26.01
CA MET A 139 -4.43 -2.39 -25.79
C MET A 139 -3.98 -0.94 -25.96
N GLY A 140 -4.51 -0.24 -26.96
CA GLY A 140 -3.95 1.04 -27.41
C GLY A 140 -2.67 0.85 -28.22
N ASP A 141 -1.95 1.94 -28.47
CA ASP A 141 -0.66 1.91 -29.16
C ASP A 141 0.48 1.71 -28.15
N PRO A 142 1.26 0.61 -28.24
CA PRO A 142 2.45 0.42 -27.41
C PRO A 142 3.51 1.52 -27.53
N SER A 143 3.48 2.34 -28.59
CA SER A 143 4.36 3.50 -28.74
C SER A 143 3.98 4.68 -27.84
N GLU A 144 2.71 4.73 -27.42
CA GLU A 144 2.17 5.69 -26.45
C GLU A 144 2.36 5.24 -25.01
N ALA A 145 2.86 4.01 -24.82
CA ALA A 145 3.22 3.51 -23.51
C ALA A 145 4.05 4.58 -22.82
N GLU A 146 3.53 5.14 -21.73
CA GLU A 146 4.37 5.96 -20.88
C GLU A 146 5.59 5.11 -20.58
N ALA A 147 6.78 5.67 -20.79
CA ALA A 147 8.01 5.05 -20.36
C ALA A 147 7.83 4.83 -18.87
N VAL A 148 7.38 3.63 -18.52
CA VAL A 148 7.03 3.19 -17.19
C VAL A 148 8.18 3.71 -16.36
N VAL A 149 7.89 4.53 -15.35
CA VAL A 149 8.81 4.61 -14.23
C VAL A 149 8.99 3.14 -13.90
N SER A 150 10.14 2.59 -14.28
CA SER A 150 10.31 1.18 -14.53
C SER A 150 9.80 0.39 -13.32
N SER A 151 9.47 -0.88 -13.44
CA SER A 151 9.17 -1.67 -12.24
C SER A 151 10.26 -1.50 -11.17
N ALA A 152 11.51 -1.22 -11.59
CA ALA A 152 12.59 -0.77 -10.73
C ALA A 152 12.39 0.64 -10.16
N ASP A 153 11.85 1.64 -10.86
CA ASP A 153 11.54 2.97 -10.31
C ASP A 153 10.34 3.01 -9.36
N VAL A 154 9.31 2.17 -9.56
CA VAL A 154 8.20 2.05 -8.59
C VAL A 154 8.67 1.33 -7.31
N VAL A 155 9.51 0.31 -7.45
CA VAL A 155 10.17 -0.38 -6.32
C VAL A 155 11.19 0.52 -5.63
N THR A 156 12.04 1.24 -6.37
CA THR A 156 13.07 2.14 -5.80
C THR A 156 12.51 3.43 -5.22
N ARG A 157 11.28 3.82 -5.58
CA ARG A 157 10.55 4.89 -4.87
C ARG A 157 10.15 4.51 -3.46
N THR A 158 10.13 3.22 -3.13
CA THR A 158 9.67 2.74 -1.83
C THR A 158 10.72 1.94 -1.06
N ALA A 159 11.79 1.47 -1.72
CA ALA A 159 12.86 0.66 -1.13
C ALA A 159 14.23 0.86 -1.78
N GLU A 160 15.30 0.69 -1.02
CA GLU A 160 16.66 0.62 -1.55
C GLU A 160 17.01 -0.83 -1.93
N VAL A 161 17.83 -0.99 -2.98
CA VAL A 161 18.38 -2.29 -3.39
C VAL A 161 19.73 -2.49 -2.69
N ALA A 162 19.85 -3.54 -1.88
CA ALA A 162 21.11 -3.93 -1.26
C ALA A 162 22.05 -4.62 -2.28
N PRO A 163 23.36 -4.75 -1.98
CA PRO A 163 24.33 -5.39 -2.89
C PRO A 163 24.00 -6.84 -3.27
N ASP A 164 23.29 -7.56 -2.41
CA ASP A 164 22.82 -8.93 -2.65
C ASP A 164 21.52 -9.00 -3.48
N GLY A 165 20.97 -7.85 -3.88
CA GLY A 165 19.72 -7.72 -4.62
C GLY A 165 18.46 -7.68 -3.75
N SER A 166 18.58 -7.79 -2.43
CA SER A 166 17.44 -7.67 -1.52
C SER A 166 16.90 -6.23 -1.47
N LEU A 167 15.60 -6.09 -1.20
CA LEU A 167 14.90 -4.81 -1.20
C LEU A 167 14.48 -4.43 0.22
N TRP A 168 14.77 -3.19 0.63
CA TRP A 168 14.50 -2.69 1.97
C TRP A 168 13.88 -1.30 1.96
N ARG A 169 12.67 -1.17 2.50
CA ARG A 169 11.93 0.10 2.57
C ARG A 169 12.49 1.05 3.62
N ALA A 170 13.09 0.53 4.69
CA ALA A 170 13.86 1.34 5.65
C ALA A 170 15.23 1.81 5.08
N GLY A 171 15.53 1.45 3.83
CA GLY A 171 16.86 1.50 3.23
C GLY A 171 17.73 0.31 3.65
N VAL A 172 18.91 0.16 3.04
CA VAL A 172 19.80 -0.99 3.27
C VAL A 172 20.11 -1.12 4.77
N PRO A 173 19.86 -2.29 5.41
CA PRO A 173 20.15 -2.52 6.82
C PRO A 173 21.64 -2.47 7.12
N ASP A 174 21.99 -2.03 8.33
CA ASP A 174 23.36 -2.14 8.83
C ASP A 174 23.66 -3.58 9.29
N VAL A 175 22.63 -4.30 9.73
CA VAL A 175 22.68 -5.71 10.13
C VAL A 175 21.42 -6.41 9.64
N THR A 176 21.58 -7.61 9.09
CA THR A 176 20.48 -8.50 8.73
C THR A 176 20.48 -9.76 9.58
N PHE A 177 19.27 -10.27 9.82
CA PHE A 177 19.00 -11.48 10.58
C PHE A 177 18.22 -12.46 9.72
N GLY A 178 18.42 -13.75 9.94
CA GLY A 178 17.75 -14.79 9.18
C GLY A 178 17.75 -16.14 9.89
N PHE A 179 16.96 -17.07 9.35
CA PHE A 179 17.05 -18.47 9.76
C PHE A 179 18.43 -19.05 9.43
N GLN A 180 18.84 -20.05 10.21
CA GLN A 180 20.06 -20.81 9.92
C GLN A 180 19.98 -21.52 8.56
N GLU A 181 18.79 -22.01 8.23
CA GLU A 181 18.43 -22.61 6.96
C GLU A 181 16.96 -22.27 6.65
N PRO A 182 16.54 -22.24 5.37
CA PRO A 182 15.15 -22.00 5.01
C PRO A 182 14.21 -23.00 5.70
N VAL A 183 13.07 -22.50 6.16
CA VAL A 183 12.07 -23.28 6.89
C VAL A 183 11.09 -23.90 5.91
N LEU A 184 11.00 -25.23 5.90
CA LEU A 184 9.98 -25.92 5.14
C LEU A 184 8.64 -25.91 5.89
N VAL A 185 7.66 -25.22 5.31
CA VAL A 185 6.25 -25.33 5.73
C VAL A 185 5.61 -26.40 4.86
N CYS A 186 5.43 -27.60 5.43
CA CYS A 186 4.98 -28.77 4.70
C CYS A 186 3.56 -28.61 4.12
N GLU A 187 3.23 -29.43 3.13
CA GLU A 187 1.96 -29.34 2.42
C GLU A 187 0.75 -29.66 3.31
N GLU A 188 0.92 -30.44 4.37
CA GLU A 188 -0.11 -30.80 5.35
C GLU A 188 -0.39 -29.69 6.37
N VAL A 189 0.47 -28.68 6.44
CA VAL A 189 0.31 -27.55 7.38
C VAL A 189 -0.73 -26.59 6.84
N GLU A 190 -1.78 -26.38 7.62
CA GLU A 190 -2.77 -25.30 7.40
C GLU A 190 -2.49 -24.10 8.30
N ASP A 191 -2.20 -24.34 9.58
CA ASP A 191 -1.86 -23.32 10.60
C ASP A 191 -0.70 -23.85 11.45
N TRP A 192 0.37 -23.08 11.55
CA TRP A 192 1.53 -23.43 12.36
C TRP A 192 2.22 -22.20 12.93
N GLN A 193 2.47 -22.20 14.24
CA GLN A 193 2.98 -21.04 14.98
C GLN A 193 4.31 -21.29 15.70
N PRO A 194 5.42 -21.57 14.98
CA PRO A 194 6.69 -21.83 15.61
C PRO A 194 7.35 -20.54 16.12
N ARG A 195 8.20 -20.67 17.15
CA ARG A 195 9.20 -19.65 17.48
C ARG A 195 10.55 -20.12 16.99
N LEU A 196 11.16 -19.33 16.12
CA LEU A 196 12.41 -19.65 15.45
C LEU A 196 13.52 -18.69 15.88
N PRO A 197 14.75 -19.17 16.13
CA PRO A 197 15.89 -18.30 16.33
C PRO A 197 16.26 -17.62 15.01
N MET A 198 16.71 -16.37 15.11
CA MET A 198 17.22 -15.57 14.00
C MET A 198 18.69 -15.25 14.29
N GLN A 199 19.58 -15.59 13.38
CA GLN A 199 21.02 -15.35 13.50
C GLN A 199 21.43 -14.17 12.62
N VAL A 200 22.52 -13.50 12.97
CA VAL A 200 23.12 -12.48 12.11
C VAL A 200 23.57 -13.15 10.81
N VAL A 201 23.12 -12.61 9.67
CA VAL A 201 23.46 -13.09 8.32
C VAL A 201 24.50 -12.19 7.67
N ASP A 202 24.32 -10.87 7.81
CA ASP A 202 25.25 -9.85 7.32
C ASP A 202 25.36 -8.70 8.34
N GLY A 203 26.53 -8.06 8.38
CA GLY A 203 26.89 -7.04 9.36
C GLY A 203 27.42 -7.60 10.68
N GLU A 204 27.63 -6.71 11.65
CA GLU A 204 28.18 -7.04 12.98
C GLU A 204 27.57 -6.17 14.09
N ILE A 205 27.44 -6.75 15.28
CA ILE A 205 27.01 -6.06 16.52
C ILE A 205 28.08 -6.29 17.59
N ALA A 206 29.22 -5.62 17.42
CA ALA A 206 30.37 -5.74 18.32
C ALA A 206 30.20 -4.94 19.63
N GLU A 207 29.29 -3.97 19.63
CA GLU A 207 28.99 -3.12 20.79
C GLU A 207 27.48 -2.78 20.80
N PRO A 208 26.92 -2.33 21.94
CA PRO A 208 25.52 -1.95 22.02
C PRO A 208 25.19 -0.78 21.07
N ARG A 209 24.13 -0.92 20.26
CA ARG A 209 23.69 0.08 19.28
C ARG A 209 22.21 0.40 19.43
N TRP A 210 21.84 1.66 19.20
CA TRP A 210 20.46 2.10 19.23
C TRP A 210 19.79 1.87 17.88
N ILE A 211 18.76 1.02 17.85
CA ILE A 211 17.97 0.76 16.65
C ILE A 211 17.13 1.99 16.34
N ARG A 212 17.27 2.53 15.11
CA ARG A 212 16.43 3.61 14.57
C ARG A 212 15.28 3.09 13.72
N SER A 213 15.46 1.96 13.04
CA SER A 213 14.43 1.34 12.25
C SER A 213 14.66 -0.17 12.11
N MET A 214 13.55 -0.88 11.88
CA MET A 214 13.53 -2.32 11.69
C MET A 214 12.52 -2.69 10.62
N GLU A 215 12.85 -3.70 9.83
CA GLU A 215 11.97 -4.24 8.80
C GLU A 215 12.03 -5.76 8.80
N ILE A 216 10.90 -6.41 8.56
CA ILE A 216 10.82 -7.85 8.36
C ILE A 216 10.36 -8.08 6.94
N ASN A 217 11.21 -8.73 6.15
CA ASN A 217 10.86 -9.25 4.84
C ASN A 217 10.34 -10.68 5.03
N THR A 218 9.02 -10.82 5.16
CA THR A 218 8.38 -12.11 5.40
C THR A 218 8.34 -12.94 4.13
N GLY A 219 8.63 -14.23 4.24
CA GLY A 219 8.44 -15.17 3.14
C GLY A 219 6.97 -15.58 2.94
N PRO A 220 6.73 -16.59 2.09
CA PRO A 220 5.39 -17.01 1.69
C PRO A 220 4.58 -17.60 2.86
N SER A 221 3.25 -17.51 2.75
CA SER A 221 2.31 -18.14 3.68
C SER A 221 2.40 -17.67 5.13
N VAL A 222 3.12 -16.58 5.39
CA VAL A 222 3.18 -15.94 6.71
C VAL A 222 1.96 -15.04 6.88
N HIS A 223 1.12 -15.32 7.88
CA HIS A 223 0.01 -14.46 8.23
C HIS A 223 0.47 -13.26 9.07
N HIS A 224 1.32 -13.50 10.08
CA HIS A 224 2.05 -12.45 10.79
C HIS A 224 3.26 -13.02 11.53
N THR A 225 4.13 -12.12 12.01
CA THR A 225 5.27 -12.43 12.84
C THR A 225 5.37 -11.47 14.02
N VAL A 226 5.94 -11.95 15.13
CA VAL A 226 6.21 -11.12 16.31
C VAL A 226 7.61 -11.41 16.82
N SER A 227 8.41 -10.37 17.01
CA SER A 227 9.74 -10.42 17.59
C SER A 227 9.91 -9.30 18.61
N SER A 228 10.57 -9.61 19.72
CA SER A 228 10.92 -8.59 20.72
C SER A 228 11.91 -7.55 20.17
N HIS A 229 12.73 -7.91 19.19
CA HIS A 229 13.78 -7.03 18.65
C HIS A 229 13.47 -6.51 17.24
N LEU A 230 12.81 -7.32 16.41
CA LEU A 230 12.46 -6.96 15.02
C LEU A 230 11.05 -6.38 14.87
N GLY A 231 10.26 -6.35 15.95
CA GLY A 231 8.90 -5.85 15.94
C GLY A 231 7.89 -6.84 15.33
N VAL A 232 6.85 -6.32 14.69
CA VAL A 232 5.76 -7.11 14.10
C VAL A 232 5.81 -7.02 12.58
N GLY A 233 5.83 -8.16 11.91
CA GLY A 233 5.72 -8.30 10.47
C GLY A 233 4.33 -8.79 10.08
N VAL A 234 3.74 -8.18 9.06
CA VAL A 234 2.51 -8.67 8.40
C VAL A 234 2.73 -8.41 6.91
N PRO A 235 2.27 -9.29 6.00
CA PRO A 235 2.32 -9.02 4.57
C PRO A 235 1.82 -7.61 4.23
N GLY A 236 2.67 -6.83 3.59
CA GLY A 236 2.40 -5.46 3.16
C GLY A 236 2.52 -4.37 4.23
N ARG A 237 2.86 -4.74 5.48
CA ARG A 237 3.28 -3.76 6.48
C ARG A 237 4.66 -3.21 6.10
N GLY A 238 4.78 -1.89 6.13
CA GLY A 238 6.06 -1.18 5.94
C GLY A 238 7.02 -1.34 7.13
N PRO A 239 8.21 -0.72 7.05
CA PRO A 239 9.18 -0.75 8.13
C PRO A 239 8.64 -0.02 9.37
N PHE A 240 9.18 -0.38 10.52
CA PHE A 240 8.99 0.38 11.74
C PHE A 240 10.15 1.35 11.91
N GLU A 241 9.85 2.64 12.00
CA GLU A 241 10.83 3.71 12.19
C GLU A 241 10.53 4.45 13.50
N PHE A 242 11.56 4.64 14.30
CA PHE A 242 11.46 5.47 15.50
C PHE A 242 11.54 6.96 15.12
N PRO A 243 10.76 7.83 15.81
CA PRO A 243 10.97 9.26 15.71
C PRO A 243 12.41 9.66 16.07
N GLU A 244 12.87 10.80 15.58
CA GLU A 244 14.19 11.32 15.92
C GLU A 244 14.37 11.40 17.45
N GLY A 245 15.51 10.89 17.94
CA GLY A 245 15.83 10.82 19.37
C GLY A 245 15.24 9.62 20.13
N TRP A 246 14.52 8.72 19.45
CA TRP A 246 13.96 7.50 20.03
C TRP A 246 14.63 6.25 19.46
N GLY A 247 14.71 5.19 20.25
CA GLY A 247 15.20 3.90 19.76
C GLY A 247 15.14 2.83 20.84
N ILE A 248 15.44 1.60 20.44
CA ILE A 248 15.66 0.48 21.36
C ILE A 248 17.14 0.16 21.36
N LEU A 249 17.75 0.05 22.54
CA LEU A 249 19.12 -0.39 22.68
C LEU A 249 19.20 -1.89 22.42
N LEU A 250 19.92 -2.27 21.37
CA LEU A 250 20.33 -3.66 21.13
C LEU A 250 21.70 -3.86 21.75
N THR A 251 21.84 -4.86 22.62
CA THR A 251 23.13 -5.21 23.20
C THR A 251 24.00 -5.96 22.20
N GLU A 252 25.29 -6.06 22.49
CA GLU A 252 26.17 -7.04 21.87
C GLU A 252 25.62 -8.47 22.04
N ASP A 253 25.90 -9.33 21.06
CA ASP A 253 25.47 -10.74 21.00
C ASP A 253 23.97 -10.97 21.34
N PRO A 254 23.03 -10.34 20.62
CA PRO A 254 21.63 -10.43 20.95
C PRO A 254 21.05 -11.80 20.58
N TYR A 255 20.29 -12.41 21.50
CA TYR A 255 19.42 -13.53 21.16
C TYR A 255 18.15 -13.02 20.46
N VAL A 256 18.15 -13.04 19.13
CA VAL A 256 16.99 -12.67 18.33
C VAL A 256 16.17 -13.92 18.00
N SER A 257 14.86 -13.83 18.21
CA SER A 257 13.91 -14.85 17.78
C SER A 257 12.66 -14.20 17.20
N ILE A 258 11.95 -14.96 16.39
CA ILE A 258 10.71 -14.55 15.73
C ILE A 258 9.66 -15.63 15.95
N SER A 259 8.51 -15.24 16.49
CA SER A 259 7.31 -16.07 16.51
C SER A 259 6.61 -15.89 15.17
N MET A 260 6.63 -16.95 14.36
CA MET A 260 5.95 -17.00 13.07
C MET A 260 4.53 -17.50 13.27
N HIS A 261 3.60 -17.04 12.45
CA HIS A 261 2.28 -17.62 12.29
C HIS A 261 2.08 -17.87 10.79
N TYR A 262 2.25 -19.12 10.37
CA TYR A 262 1.97 -19.56 9.02
C TYR A 262 0.50 -19.93 8.88
N HIS A 263 -0.12 -19.48 7.79
CA HIS A 263 -1.45 -19.91 7.40
C HIS A 263 -1.52 -20.10 5.88
N LYS A 264 -1.91 -21.29 5.42
CA LYS A 264 -2.09 -21.60 3.99
C LYS A 264 -3.13 -22.68 3.79
N GLU A 265 -3.64 -22.79 2.56
CA GLU A 265 -4.39 -23.99 2.17
C GLU A 265 -3.46 -25.21 2.23
N ALA A 266 -3.92 -26.28 2.89
CA ALA A 266 -3.20 -27.54 2.96
C ALA A 266 -3.59 -28.46 1.80
N GLY A 267 -2.63 -29.25 1.31
CA GLY A 267 -2.86 -30.23 0.25
C GLY A 267 -1.69 -30.36 -0.73
N PRO A 268 -1.74 -31.34 -1.64
CA PRO A 268 -0.61 -31.69 -2.50
C PRO A 268 -0.05 -30.50 -3.28
N GLY A 269 1.27 -30.27 -3.18
CA GLY A 269 1.97 -29.21 -3.89
C GLY A 269 1.86 -27.81 -3.27
N THR A 270 1.32 -27.70 -2.05
CA THR A 270 1.22 -26.42 -1.32
C THR A 270 2.38 -26.18 -0.36
N ALA A 271 3.38 -27.07 -0.32
CA ALA A 271 4.57 -26.87 0.51
C ALA A 271 5.35 -25.63 0.05
N VAL A 272 5.82 -24.82 1.00
CA VAL A 272 6.62 -23.62 0.72
C VAL A 272 7.89 -23.59 1.55
N LEU A 273 8.95 -23.05 0.98
CA LEU A 273 10.17 -22.71 1.71
C LEU A 273 10.09 -21.23 2.11
N ASP A 274 10.26 -20.97 3.39
CA ASP A 274 10.34 -19.62 3.94
C ASP A 274 11.78 -19.27 4.30
N ASP A 275 12.26 -18.15 3.77
CA ASP A 275 13.57 -17.58 4.06
C ASP A 275 13.43 -16.15 4.60
N THR A 276 12.45 -15.94 5.49
CA THR A 276 12.19 -14.65 6.14
C THR A 276 13.48 -14.01 6.68
N ARG A 277 13.65 -12.72 6.37
CA ARG A 277 14.78 -11.89 6.83
C ARG A 277 14.30 -10.73 7.69
N GLY A 278 15.07 -10.40 8.72
CA GLY A 278 14.92 -9.17 9.49
C GLY A 278 16.08 -8.23 9.17
N GLY A 279 15.83 -6.93 9.14
CA GLY A 279 16.84 -5.90 8.94
C GLY A 279 16.72 -4.85 10.03
N MET A 280 17.87 -4.37 10.51
CA MET A 280 17.93 -3.24 11.43
C MET A 280 18.86 -2.15 10.88
N LYS A 281 18.46 -0.90 11.10
CA LYS A 281 19.36 0.25 10.97
C LYS A 281 19.54 0.87 12.34
N PHE A 282 20.75 1.34 12.58
CA PHE A 282 21.14 2.02 13.81
C PHE A 282 21.42 3.51 13.53
N TYR A 283 21.53 4.29 14.60
CA TYR A 283 22.05 5.66 14.56
C TYR A 283 23.56 5.71 14.34
#